data_AF-A0A7T5RDZ5-F1
#
_entry.id   AF-A0A7T5RDZ5-F1
#
_cell.length_a   1.000
_cell.length_b   1.000
_cell.length_c   1.000
_cell.angle_alpha   90.00
_cell.angle_beta   90.00
_cell.angle_gamma   90.00
#
_symmetry.space_group_name_H-M   'P 1'
#
loop_
_entity.id
_entity.type
_entity.pdbx_description
1 polymer ?
#
loop_
_entity_poly.entity_id
_entity_poly.type
_entity_poly.pdbx_seq_one_letter_code
_entity_poly.pdbx_strand_id
1 'polypeptide(L)' 'MAGNQQNEPVQAYCVKCRDKRNMTNPREVAMKGKGGVQRRAMTGTCGKCGTKMFRILGKK' A
#
# COMPACT_ATOMS: atom_id res chain seq x y z
N MET A 1 -19.38 -2.54 -23.53
CA MET A 1 -19.09 -2.63 -22.09
C MET A 1 -17.58 -2.65 -21.92
N ALA A 2 -16.94 -1.49 -21.79
CA ALA A 2 -15.48 -1.39 -21.65
C ALA A 2 -15.09 -1.64 -20.19
N GLY A 3 -14.95 -2.92 -19.84
CA GLY A 3 -14.34 -3.34 -18.58
C GLY A 3 -12.83 -3.17 -18.71
N ASN A 4 -12.29 -2.10 -18.15
CA ASN A 4 -10.85 -2.01 -17.97
C ASN A 4 -10.56 -1.25 -16.67
N GLN A 5 -10.62 -1.98 -15.57
CA GLN A 5 -10.13 -1.48 -14.29
C GLN A 5 -8.90 -2.30 -13.94
N GLN A 6 -7.77 -1.79 -14.43
CA GLN A 6 -6.42 -2.25 -14.16
C GLN A 6 -6.16 -2.09 -12.65
N ASN A 7 -6.42 -3.14 -11.88
CA ASN A 7 -6.04 -3.22 -10.48
C ASN A 7 -4.61 -3.77 -10.42
N GLU A 8 -3.62 -2.90 -10.62
CA GLU A 8 -2.22 -3.30 -10.50
C GLU A 8 -1.94 -3.72 -9.05
N PRO A 9 -1.53 -4.97 -8.79
CA PRO A 9 -1.42 -5.49 -7.43
C PRO A 9 -0.19 -4.90 -6.75
N VAL A 10 -0.41 -3.90 -5.91
CA VAL A 10 0.67 -3.34 -5.08
C VAL A 10 1.15 -4.40 -4.10
N GLN A 11 2.35 -4.94 -4.32
CA GLN A 11 2.92 -5.95 -3.43
C GLN A 11 3.52 -5.31 -2.18
N ALA A 12 3.20 -5.87 -1.03
CA ALA A 12 3.78 -5.48 0.25
C ALA A 12 4.04 -6.70 1.13
N TYR A 13 4.96 -6.54 2.08
CA TYR A 13 5.25 -7.60 3.03
C TYR A 13 4.14 -7.69 4.07
N CYS A 14 3.50 -8.84 4.15
CA CYS A 14 2.50 -9.11 5.17
C CYS A 14 3.18 -9.72 6.39
N VAL A 15 3.20 -9.01 7.53
CA VAL A 15 3.78 -9.53 8.77
C VAL A 15 3.07 -10.79 9.31
N LYS A 16 1.77 -10.93 9.04
CA LYS A 16 1.02 -12.14 9.42
C LYS A 16 1.33 -13.33 8.53
N CYS A 17 1.49 -13.11 7.23
CA CYS A 17 1.84 -14.19 6.30
C CYS A 17 3.35 -14.44 6.20
N ARG A 18 4.17 -13.53 6.75
CA ARG A 18 5.64 -13.50 6.64
C ARG A 18 6.14 -13.62 5.20
N ASP A 19 5.39 -13.03 4.29
CA ASP A 19 5.55 -13.24 2.85
C ASP A 19 5.11 -11.98 2.09
N LYS A 20 5.63 -11.79 0.88
CA LYS A 20 5.22 -10.69 -0.01
C LYS A 20 3.86 -11.04 -0.62
N ARG A 21 2.90 -10.16 -0.43
CA ARG A 21 1.51 -10.37 -0.85
C ARG A 21 0.93 -9.14 -1.51
N ASN A 22 -0.06 -9.37 -2.35
CA ASN A 22 -0.80 -8.32 -3.02
C ASN A 22 -1.66 -7.55 -2.00
N MET A 23 -1.52 -6.23 -2.01
CA MET A 23 -2.45 -5.31 -1.36
C MET A 23 -3.73 -5.24 -2.20
N THR A 24 -4.85 -5.40 -1.51
CA THR A 24 -6.20 -5.12 -1.98
C THR A 24 -6.52 -3.68 -1.60
N ASN A 25 -7.10 -2.92 -2.53
CA ASN A 25 -7.38 -1.48 -2.35
C ASN A 25 -6.14 -0.66 -1.92
N PRO A 26 -5.01 -0.74 -2.65
CA PRO A 26 -3.88 0.13 -2.36
C PRO A 26 -4.27 1.59 -2.58
N ARG A 27 -3.98 2.43 -1.58
CA ARG A 27 -4.19 3.88 -1.59
C ARG A 27 -2.90 4.56 -1.23
N GLU A 28 -2.48 5.52 -2.03
CA GLU A 28 -1.39 6.42 -1.66
C GLU A 28 -1.88 7.42 -0.61
N VAL A 29 -1.14 7.55 0.48
CA VAL A 29 -1.36 8.52 1.54
C VAL A 29 -0.10 9.35 1.72
N ALA A 30 -0.26 10.67 1.70
CA ALA A 30 0.80 11.60 2.05
C ALA A 30 0.76 11.87 3.56
N MET A 31 1.83 11.55 4.26
CA MET A 31 2.03 11.87 5.68
C MET A 31 3.00 13.04 5.79
N LYS A 32 2.61 14.10 6.49
CA LYS A 32 3.50 15.21 6.84
C LYS A 32 4.49 14.73 7.91
N GLY A 33 5.77 14.68 7.60
CA GLY A 33 6.83 14.34 8.56
C GLY A 33 7.35 15.57 9.32
N LYS A 34 8.12 15.33 10.40
CA LYS A 34 8.86 16.37 11.13
C LYS A 34 9.86 17.09 10.21
N GLY A 35 9.92 18.42 10.32
CA GLY A 35 10.84 19.28 9.55
C GLY A 35 10.34 19.74 8.19
N GLY A 36 9.01 19.80 7.96
CA GLY A 36 8.43 20.27 6.69
C GLY A 36 8.46 19.24 5.55
N VAL A 37 8.91 18.01 5.82
CA VAL A 37 9.08 17.01 4.77
C VAL A 37 7.82 16.19 4.57
N GLN A 38 7.27 16.22 3.36
CA GLN A 38 6.17 15.34 2.96
C GLN A 38 6.73 13.93 2.70
N ARG A 39 6.17 12.92 3.39
CA ARG A 39 6.46 11.51 3.15
C ARG A 39 5.28 10.87 2.44
N ARG A 40 5.54 10.03 1.45
CA ARG A 40 4.52 9.21 0.79
C ARG A 40 4.57 7.80 1.35
N ALA A 41 3.39 7.25 1.62
CA ALA A 41 3.20 5.86 1.97
C ALA A 41 2.03 5.31 1.18
N MET A 42 2.08 4.04 0.79
CA MET A 42 0.91 3.31 0.35
C MET A 42 0.32 2.54 1.53
N THR A 43 -0.99 2.65 1.69
CA THR A 43 -1.77 1.83 2.59
C THR A 43 -2.60 0.86 1.76
N GLY A 44 -2.83 -0.34 2.25
CA GLY A 44 -3.69 -1.32 1.59
C GLY A 44 -4.03 -2.45 2.54
N THR A 45 -4.71 -3.47 2.04
CA THR A 45 -5.15 -4.60 2.84
C THR A 45 -4.59 -5.90 2.29
N CYS A 46 -4.12 -6.83 3.13
CA CYS A 46 -3.66 -8.13 2.65
C CYS A 46 -4.82 -8.91 2.03
N GLY A 47 -4.70 -9.30 0.76
CA GLY A 47 -5.74 -10.10 0.08
C GLY A 47 -5.91 -11.52 0.64
N LYS A 48 -4.97 -12.01 1.46
CA LYS A 48 -5.05 -13.35 2.08
C LYS A 48 -5.64 -13.33 3.49
N CYS A 49 -5.15 -12.43 4.35
CA CYS A 49 -5.51 -12.42 5.78
C CYS A 49 -6.30 -11.18 6.21
N GLY A 50 -6.60 -10.26 5.29
CA GLY A 50 -7.36 -9.04 5.58
C GLY A 50 -6.64 -8.02 6.47
N THR A 51 -5.37 -8.23 6.80
CA THR A 51 -4.62 -7.32 7.69
C THR A 51 -4.20 -6.05 6.94
N LYS A 52 -4.36 -4.87 7.53
CA LYS A 52 -3.85 -3.62 6.95
C LYS A 52 -2.34 -3.69 6.81
N MET A 53 -1.88 -3.39 5.61
CA MET A 53 -0.46 -3.34 5.25
C MET A 53 -0.12 -1.91 4.84
N PHE A 54 1.10 -1.50 5.15
CA PHE A 54 1.60 -0.18 4.80
C PHE A 54 2.97 -0.36 4.14
N ARG A 55 3.21 0.38 3.05
CA ARG A 55 4.49 0.42 2.34
C ARG A 55 4.93 1.87 2.25
N ILE A 56 5.99 2.22 2.97
CA ILE A 56 6.55 3.58 2.94
C ILE A 56 7.33 3.72 1.62
N LEU A 57 6.97 4.70 0.79
CA LEU A 57 7.58 4.91 -0.54
C LEU A 57 8.80 5.85 -0.46
N GLY A 58 8.81 6.82 0.45
CA GLY A 58 9.92 7.75 0.63
C GLY A 58 9.49 9.22 0.75
N LYS A 59 10.45 10.11 0.97
CA LYS A 59 10.23 11.57 0.97
C LYS A 59 9.91 12.04 -0.46
N LYS A 60 8.98 12.98 -0.60
CA LYS A 60 8.80 13.72 -1.85
C LYS A 60 9.90 14.77 -1.97
#